data_AF-A0AAU9TPE7-F1
#
_entry.id   AF-A0AAU9TPE7-F1
#
_cell.length_a   1.000
_cell.length_b   1.000
_cell.length_c   1.000
_cell.angle_alpha   90.00
_cell.angle_beta   90.00
_cell.angle_gamma   90.00
#
_symmetry.space_group_name_H-M   'P 1'
#
loop_
_entity.id
_entity.type
_entity.pdbx_description
1 polymer ?
#
loop_
_entity_poly.entity_id
_entity_poly.type
_entity_poly.pdbx_seq_one_letter_code
_entity_poly.pdbx_strand_id
1 'polypeptide(L)'
;MHETGTVQRRQHDAGRPRLYAPEDEEEILLHFSEGPTISTNIVANRLGISQWKVWFTVHSNGLYPYHFTPVHVLHEGDPIRRVDFCRFRLHRDAEDPYFLKRILWTDNPNSTKMV
;
A
#
# COMPACT_ATOMS: atom_id res chain seq x y z
N MET A 1 53.64 13.39 -41.51
CA MET A 1 53.27 12.50 -40.39
C MET A 1 52.13 13.17 -39.66
N HIS A 2 50.93 12.60 -39.68
CA HIS A 2 49.77 13.19 -39.02
C HIS A 2 49.60 12.53 -37.65
N GLU A 3 49.86 13.28 -36.58
CA GLU A 3 49.54 12.86 -35.22
C GLU A 3 48.03 12.98 -34.99
N THR A 4 47.37 11.85 -34.71
CA THR A 4 45.98 11.85 -34.25
C THR A 4 45.99 11.68 -32.74
N GLY A 5 45.91 12.80 -32.01
CA GLY A 5 45.72 12.78 -30.56
C GLY A 5 44.36 12.17 -30.21
N THR A 6 44.34 11.19 -29.31
CA THR A 6 43.12 10.56 -28.82
C THR A 6 42.60 11.30 -27.58
N VAL A 7 41.32 11.71 -27.62
CA VAL A 7 40.64 12.34 -26.48
C VAL A 7 40.17 11.25 -25.54
N GLN A 8 40.79 11.15 -24.37
CA GLN A 8 40.33 10.27 -23.30
C GLN A 8 39.00 10.81 -22.74
N ARG A 9 37.98 9.95 -22.69
CA ARG A 9 36.72 10.26 -22.00
C ARG A 9 37.01 10.43 -20.52
N ARG A 10 36.85 11.66 -20.01
CA ARG A 10 36.82 11.92 -18.57
C ARG A 10 35.62 11.17 -18.01
N GLN A 11 35.86 10.10 -17.25
CA GLN A 11 34.81 9.45 -16.47
C GLN A 11 34.32 10.46 -15.43
N HIS A 12 33.17 11.08 -15.72
CA HIS A 12 32.46 11.97 -14.80
C HIS A 12 31.36 11.20 -14.04
N ASP A 13 31.50 9.87 -13.91
CA ASP A 13 30.55 8.97 -13.24
C ASP A 13 30.80 8.87 -11.73
N ALA A 14 31.39 9.90 -11.13
CA ALA A 14 31.15 10.16 -9.71
C ALA A 14 29.80 10.86 -9.60
N GLY A 15 28.72 10.09 -9.77
CA GLY A 15 27.35 10.57 -9.51
C GLY A 15 27.25 11.24 -8.14
N ARG A 16 26.23 12.10 -7.97
CA ARG A 16 26.00 12.88 -6.75
C ARG A 16 26.21 11.99 -5.51
N PRO A 17 27.08 12.36 -4.56
CA PRO A 17 27.29 11.60 -3.33
C PRO A 17 25.94 11.31 -2.66
N ARG A 18 25.75 10.08 -2.16
CA ARG A 18 24.62 9.75 -1.29
C ARG A 18 24.73 10.65 -0.06
N LEU A 19 23.93 11.70 -0.01
CA LEU A 19 23.97 12.73 1.04
C LEU A 19 23.43 12.22 2.39
N TYR A 20 23.14 10.94 2.53
CA TYR A 20 22.22 10.43 3.53
C TYR A 20 22.73 9.15 4.19
N ALA A 21 22.53 9.06 5.51
CA ALA A 21 22.96 7.93 6.31
C ALA A 21 22.08 6.70 6.01
N PRO A 22 22.66 5.48 5.98
CA PRO A 22 21.89 4.24 5.82
C PRO A 22 20.89 4.02 6.98
N GLU A 23 21.16 4.58 8.16
CA GLU A 23 20.25 4.56 9.31
C GLU A 23 18.87 5.17 8.98
N ASP A 24 18.85 6.26 8.21
CA ASP A 24 17.60 6.90 7.79
C ASP A 24 16.76 5.99 6.87
N GLU A 25 17.41 5.14 6.06
CA GLU A 25 16.70 4.25 5.14
C GLU A 25 16.00 3.12 5.90
N GLU A 26 16.67 2.51 6.87
CA GLU A 26 16.09 1.46 7.71
C GLU A 26 14.89 1.98 8.52
N GLU A 27 15.00 3.18 9.08
CA GLU A 27 13.92 3.79 9.87
C GLU A 27 12.70 4.15 9.00
N ILE A 28 12.93 4.64 7.77
CA ILE A 28 11.85 4.84 6.79
C ILE A 28 11.13 3.52 6.52
N LEU A 29 11.87 2.44 6.20
CA LEU A 29 11.27 1.16 5.85
C LEU A 29 10.50 0.53 7.02
N LEU A 30 10.98 0.70 8.24
CA LEU A 30 10.30 0.23 9.46
C LEU A 30 8.93 0.90 9.63
N HIS A 31 8.84 2.23 9.45
CA HIS A 31 7.56 2.93 9.56
C HIS A 31 6.49 2.40 8.60
N PHE A 32 6.87 2.03 7.37
CA PHE A 32 5.92 1.55 6.37
C PHE A 32 5.66 0.05 6.41
N SER A 33 6.56 -0.75 7.01
CA SER A 33 6.30 -2.17 7.25
C SER A 33 5.29 -2.38 8.39
N GLU A 34 5.35 -1.56 9.43
CA GLU A 34 4.40 -1.57 10.55
C GLU A 34 3.06 -0.91 10.19
N GLY A 35 3.10 0.19 9.43
CA GLY A 35 1.94 1.03 9.15
C GLY A 35 1.93 1.57 7.72
N PRO A 36 1.49 0.78 6.72
CA PRO A 36 1.46 1.24 5.33
C PRO A 36 0.43 2.35 5.09
N THR A 37 -0.40 2.68 6.09
CA THR A 37 -1.42 3.72 5.99
C THR A 37 -0.93 5.15 6.26
N ILE A 38 0.30 5.27 6.76
CA ILE A 38 0.89 6.54 7.18
C ILE A 38 1.34 7.32 5.94
N SER A 39 1.25 8.65 5.98
CA SER A 39 1.70 9.48 4.86
C SER A 39 3.23 9.64 4.83
N THR A 40 3.78 9.73 3.62
CA THR A 40 5.22 10.04 3.43
C THR A 40 5.62 11.38 4.03
N ASN A 41 4.70 12.36 4.07
CA ASN A 41 4.90 13.65 4.75
C ASN A 41 5.00 13.50 6.29
N ILE A 42 4.16 12.66 6.90
CA ILE A 42 4.21 12.43 8.36
C ILE A 42 5.56 11.83 8.75
N VAL A 43 6.01 10.82 8.00
CA VAL A 43 7.31 10.18 8.25
C VAL A 43 8.45 11.17 8.01
N ALA A 44 8.41 11.95 6.92
CA ALA A 44 9.40 12.98 6.64
C ALA A 44 9.56 13.99 7.78
N ASN A 45 8.43 14.47 8.32
CA ASN A 45 8.42 15.42 9.45
C ASN A 45 8.95 14.79 10.74
N ARG A 46 8.65 13.51 11.00
CA ARG A 46 9.17 12.79 12.18
C ARG A 46 10.68 12.60 12.13
N LEU A 47 11.19 12.27 10.95
CA LEU A 47 12.62 11.99 10.73
C LEU A 47 13.44 13.24 10.39
N GLY A 48 12.80 14.39 10.19
CA GLY A 48 13.48 15.63 9.82
C GLY A 48 14.14 15.60 8.42
N ILE A 49 13.65 14.74 7.52
CA ILE A 49 14.18 14.56 6.17
C ILE A 49 13.20 15.06 5.10
N SER A 50 13.66 15.19 3.86
CA SER A 50 12.76 15.58 2.77
C SER A 50 11.74 14.48 2.45
N GLN A 51 10.50 14.87 2.16
CA GLN A 51 9.46 13.92 1.75
C GLN A 51 9.85 13.17 0.47
N TRP A 52 10.58 13.81 -0.44
CA TRP A 52 11.08 13.15 -1.64
C TRP A 52 11.97 11.94 -1.31
N LYS A 53 12.84 12.04 -0.29
CA LYS A 53 13.68 10.91 0.15
C LYS A 53 12.83 9.77 0.69
N VAL A 54 11.87 10.06 1.56
CA VAL A 54 10.93 9.05 2.08
C VAL A 54 10.22 8.34 0.93
N TRP A 55 9.63 9.12 0.01
CA TRP A 55 8.94 8.59 -1.15
C TRP A 55 9.86 7.72 -2.02
N PHE A 56 11.07 8.20 -2.32
CA PHE A 56 12.04 7.48 -3.13
C PHE A 56 12.44 6.15 -2.49
N THR A 57 12.87 6.16 -1.21
CA THR A 57 13.29 4.97 -0.47
C THR A 57 12.17 3.92 -0.45
N VAL A 58 10.94 4.34 -0.15
CA VAL A 58 9.77 3.45 -0.09
C VAL A 58 9.47 2.83 -1.45
N HIS A 59 9.44 3.63 -2.52
CA HIS A 59 9.13 3.14 -3.87
C HIS A 59 10.26 2.24 -4.42
N SER A 60 11.52 2.59 -4.18
CA SER A 60 12.67 1.79 -4.60
C SER A 60 12.74 0.43 -3.89
N ASN A 61 12.15 0.30 -2.70
CA ASN A 61 12.04 -0.95 -1.96
C ASN A 61 10.70 -1.69 -2.19
N GLY A 62 9.89 -1.25 -3.16
CA GLY A 62 8.63 -1.92 -3.52
C GLY A 62 7.52 -1.81 -2.46
N LEU A 63 7.62 -0.84 -1.55
CA LEU A 63 6.55 -0.52 -0.61
C LEU A 63 5.60 0.50 -1.23
N TYR A 64 4.29 0.31 -1.02
CA TYR A 64 3.25 1.16 -1.57
C TYR A 64 2.32 1.65 -0.45
N PRO A 65 2.68 2.74 0.25
CA PRO A 65 1.82 3.32 1.27
C PRO A 65 0.51 3.80 0.65
N TYR A 66 -0.58 3.66 1.39
CA TYR A 66 -1.92 3.99 0.91
C TYR A 66 -2.71 4.75 1.97
N HIS A 67 -3.69 5.55 1.56
CA HIS A 67 -4.59 6.17 2.53
C HIS A 67 -5.87 5.34 2.65
N PHE A 68 -6.03 4.69 3.80
CA PHE A 68 -7.26 3.96 4.09
C PHE A 68 -8.35 4.94 4.53
N THR A 69 -9.36 5.12 3.68
CA THR A 69 -10.56 5.90 3.99
C THR A 69 -11.76 4.96 4.00
N PRO A 70 -12.42 4.73 5.14
CA PRO A 70 -13.63 3.91 5.19
C PRO A 70 -14.76 4.62 4.43
N VAL A 71 -15.34 3.93 3.44
CA VAL A 71 -16.45 4.48 2.61
C VAL A 71 -17.78 4.44 3.37
N HIS A 72 -17.92 3.55 4.36
CA HIS A 72 -19.11 3.42 5.19
C HIS A 72 -18.71 3.47 6.67
N VAL A 73 -19.58 4.04 7.50
CA VAL A 73 -19.44 3.99 8.95
C VAL A 73 -19.67 2.54 9.37
N LEU A 74 -18.60 1.84 9.76
CA LEU A 74 -18.71 0.52 10.37
C LEU A 74 -19.00 0.73 11.85
N HIS A 75 -20.07 0.11 12.34
CA HIS A 75 -20.37 0.10 13.77
C HIS A 75 -19.48 -0.92 14.49
N GLU A 76 -19.41 -0.78 15.82
CA GLU A 76 -18.73 -1.74 16.67
C GLU A 76 -19.30 -3.16 16.45
N GLY A 77 -18.41 -4.11 16.19
CA GLY A 77 -18.77 -5.50 15.89
C GLY A 77 -19.02 -5.82 14.41
N ASP A 78 -19.25 -4.83 13.53
CA ASP A 78 -19.41 -5.07 12.10
C ASP A 78 -18.20 -5.75 11.44
N PRO A 79 -16.94 -5.41 11.80
CA PRO A 79 -15.79 -6.12 11.25
C PRO A 79 -15.86 -7.63 11.51
N ILE A 80 -16.22 -8.04 12.72
CA ILE A 80 -16.32 -9.45 13.13
C ILE A 80 -17.49 -10.12 12.40
N ARG A 81 -18.68 -9.50 12.39
CA ARG A 81 -19.86 -10.03 11.69
C ARG A 81 -19.61 -10.24 10.21
N ARG A 82 -18.90 -9.30 9.56
CA ARG A 82 -18.54 -9.41 8.14
C ARG A 82 -17.57 -10.56 7.90
N VAL A 83 -16.57 -10.75 8.76
CA VAL A 83 -15.64 -11.88 8.67
C VAL A 83 -16.37 -13.21 8.86
N ASP A 84 -17.24 -13.31 9.84
CA ASP A 84 -18.02 -14.54 10.11
C ASP A 84 -18.94 -14.87 8.95
N PHE A 85 -19.63 -13.88 8.38
CA PHE A 85 -20.44 -14.06 7.19
C PHE A 85 -19.62 -14.54 5.99
N CYS A 86 -18.46 -13.93 5.74
CA CYS A 86 -17.56 -14.34 4.66
C CYS A 86 -17.08 -15.79 4.85
N ARG A 87 -16.69 -16.18 6.06
CA ARG A 87 -16.28 -17.55 6.39
C ARG A 87 -17.42 -18.54 6.18
N PHE A 88 -18.60 -18.24 6.72
CA PHE A 88 -19.79 -19.06 6.52
C PHE A 88 -20.07 -19.30 5.03
N ARG A 89 -20.06 -18.21 4.24
CA ARG A 89 -20.30 -18.28 2.80
C ARG A 89 -19.26 -19.15 2.10
N LEU A 90 -17.97 -19.00 2.42
CA LEU A 90 -16.90 -19.82 1.86
C LEU A 90 -17.06 -21.30 2.19
N HIS A 91 -17.42 -21.63 3.44
CA HIS A 91 -17.67 -23.01 3.84
C HIS A 91 -18.85 -23.63 3.10
N ARG A 92 -19.97 -22.89 2.97
CA ARG A 92 -21.15 -23.38 2.26
C ARG A 92 -20.90 -23.59 0.77
N ASP A 93 -20.12 -22.71 0.13
CA ASP A 93 -19.73 -22.87 -1.27
C ASP A 93 -18.80 -24.08 -1.50
N ALA A 94 -17.91 -24.36 -0.54
CA ALA A 94 -17.03 -25.53 -0.58
C ALA A 94 -17.80 -26.86 -0.40
N GLU A 95 -18.87 -26.86 0.41
CA GLU A 95 -19.71 -28.04 0.65
C GLU A 95 -20.73 -28.29 -0.47
N ASP A 96 -21.31 -27.23 -1.04
CA ASP A 96 -22.27 -27.28 -2.14
C ASP A 96 -21.91 -26.26 -3.22
N PRO A 97 -21.31 -26.70 -4.36
CA PRO A 97 -20.96 -25.82 -5.48
C PRO A 97 -22.16 -25.09 -6.13
N TYR A 98 -23.39 -25.48 -5.82
CA TYR A 98 -24.60 -24.81 -6.29
C TYR A 98 -25.19 -23.83 -5.27
N PHE A 99 -24.64 -23.76 -4.05
CA PHE A 99 -25.15 -22.93 -2.97
C PHE A 99 -25.32 -21.47 -3.40
N LEU A 100 -24.25 -20.86 -3.93
CA LEU A 100 -24.30 -19.46 -4.36
C LEU A 100 -25.28 -19.22 -5.51
N LYS A 101 -25.52 -20.21 -6.37
CA LYS A 101 -26.47 -20.12 -7.48
C LYS A 101 -27.93 -20.14 -7.02
N ARG A 102 -28.20 -20.61 -5.80
CA ARG A 102 -29.54 -20.66 -5.20
C ARG A 102 -29.86 -19.42 -4.37
N ILE A 103 -28.88 -18.54 -4.12
CA ILE A 103 -29.11 -17.30 -3.39
C ILE A 103 -29.78 -16.28 -4.32
N LEU A 104 -31.02 -15.91 -4.01
CA LEU A 104 -31.69 -14.78 -4.65
C LEU A 104 -31.35 -13.50 -3.89
N TRP A 105 -30.59 -12.62 -4.53
CA TRP A 105 -30.27 -11.30 -3.99
C TRP A 105 -31.41 -10.34 -4.25
N THR A 106 -31.79 -9.56 -3.24
CA THR A 106 -32.71 -8.43 -3.38
C THR A 106 -32.07 -7.21 -2.75
N ASP A 107 -32.04 -6.10 -3.48
CA ASP A 107 -31.41 -4.85 -3.08
C ASP A 107 -32.44 -3.76 -2.73
N ASN A 108 -33.73 -4.07 -2.75
CA ASN A 108 -34.78 -3.08 -2.63
C ASN A 108 -34.89 -2.52 -1.19
N PRO A 109 -34.59 -1.22 -0.97
CA PRO A 109 -34.69 -0.59 0.34
C PRO A 109 -36.14 -0.39 0.81
N ASN A 110 -37.13 -0.60 -0.05
CA ASN A 110 -38.55 -0.31 0.20
C ASN A 110 -39.43 -1.58 0.23
N SER A 111 -38.93 -2.71 0.72
CA SER A 111 -39.82 -3.83 1.03
C SER A 111 -40.67 -3.49 2.27
N THR A 112 -41.68 -2.65 2.07
CA THR A 112 -42.82 -2.54 2.98
C THR A 112 -43.34 -3.95 3.19
N LYS A 113 -43.18 -4.47 4.41
CA LYS A 113 -43.77 -5.75 4.80
C LYS A 113 -45.26 -5.68 4.48
N MET A 114 -45.71 -6.45 3.50
CA MET A 114 -47.13 -6.75 3.40
C MET A 114 -47.45 -7.74 4.52
N VAL A 115 -48.55 -7.41 5.20
CA VAL A 115 -49.14 -8.02 6.40
C VAL A 115 -49.19 -9.53 6.34
#